data_AF-A0ABD3I3M9-F1
#
_entry.id   AF-A0ABD3I3M9-F1
#
_cell.length_a   1.000
_cell.length_b   1.000
_cell.length_c   1.000
_cell.angle_alpha   90.00
_cell.angle_beta   90.00
_cell.angle_gamma   90.00
#
_symmetry.space_group_name_H-M   'P 1'
#
loop_
_entity.id
_entity.type
_entity.pdbx_description
1 polymer ?
#
loop_
_entity_poly.entity_id
_entity_poly.type
_entity_poly.pdbx_seq_one_letter_code
_entity_poly.pdbx_strand_id
1 'polypeptide(L)'
;MSMDSLSDGSVDGKPEPNVWLVPLLYISHVRSFLRFAKQLARLGVTVTFFCIKEDAERLGIDGSNNPIFESWKREGMDLRLREFGVKAPQRADGLGGECDDQTKRSHEQNRWIRAFDEQTEKFELILKWELERGQSKPTCIISDYWCPGVHAIAVKYNVPAWVFSTFPVGCATIPLSLIGKTIGPSLLQAEVVLFSTFQELEPKPVIEFKEDSEKCILKGKQRGYCLTTAPLPSSDVCLNIRKRNGTDEEKERDPCLTFLDTQAECSVLYGAFGCNWNLLPEQMQEVVLGLENSGQPFLVLFRPPIKSDKYPTDDIFDALPPGCVERTKGRGLFVQGWVPQVEILAHPAVGGFLSHCGLNSYLETVCMGVPIITWPFDCEQYMNASTVVAIISSSSFCRKDPLLGQIQIGIEVPKSYASADVVDRKDVETKVRALFHSEQGRIARHNVLEYRDLAIRSISQNGSTFNNMKTIVARIRDLAAGRTTK
;
A
#
# COMPACT_ATOMS: atom_id res chain seq x y z
N MET A 1 20.96 -13.37 -6.37
CA MET A 1 20.61 -13.28 -7.81
C MET A 1 19.24 -12.62 -7.89
N SER A 2 19.16 -11.42 -8.49
CA SER A 2 17.95 -10.59 -8.58
C SER A 2 17.00 -11.09 -9.67
N MET A 3 15.76 -10.59 -9.67
CA MET A 3 14.73 -10.85 -10.69
C MET A 3 15.14 -10.51 -12.13
N ASP A 4 16.30 -9.88 -12.33
CA ASP A 4 16.82 -9.40 -13.62
C ASP A 4 17.28 -10.52 -14.56
N SER A 5 17.41 -11.77 -14.08
CA SER A 5 17.90 -12.90 -14.90
C SER A 5 16.82 -13.62 -15.71
N LEU A 6 15.69 -12.96 -16.00
CA LEU A 6 14.49 -13.57 -16.60
C LEU A 6 14.19 -13.11 -18.05
N SER A 7 15.07 -12.33 -18.67
CA SER A 7 14.94 -11.95 -20.09
C SER A 7 15.36 -13.10 -21.01
N ASP A 8 14.46 -14.06 -21.19
CA ASP A 8 14.43 -14.95 -22.36
C ASP A 8 14.13 -14.08 -23.60
N GLY A 9 15.04 -14.13 -24.58
CA GLY A 9 15.05 -13.27 -25.76
C GLY A 9 13.78 -13.34 -26.59
N SER A 10 13.48 -12.22 -27.26
CA SER A 10 12.38 -12.10 -28.21
C SER A 10 12.42 -13.23 -29.25
N VAL A 11 11.38 -14.07 -29.23
CA VAL A 11 11.11 -15.03 -30.31
C VAL A 11 10.29 -14.31 -31.37
N ASP A 12 10.85 -14.25 -32.59
CA ASP A 12 10.28 -13.60 -33.77
C ASP A 12 8.77 -13.84 -33.95
N GLY A 13 8.04 -12.75 -34.17
CA GLY A 13 6.71 -12.73 -34.79
C GLY A 13 5.47 -12.89 -33.89
N LYS A 14 5.61 -12.96 -32.55
CA LYS A 14 4.44 -12.94 -31.64
C LYS A 14 4.10 -11.52 -31.20
N PRO A 15 2.81 -11.15 -31.07
CA PRO A 15 2.42 -9.84 -30.56
C PRO A 15 2.94 -9.66 -29.14
N GLU A 16 3.66 -8.56 -28.89
CA GLU A 16 4.13 -8.20 -27.55
C GLU A 16 2.92 -8.01 -26.62
N PRO A 17 2.92 -8.63 -25.42
CA PRO A 17 1.79 -8.50 -24.51
C PRO A 17 1.70 -7.08 -23.98
N ASN A 18 0.56 -6.42 -24.18
CA ASN A 18 0.26 -5.10 -23.62
C ASN A 18 -0.80 -5.21 -22.52
N VAL A 19 -0.40 -5.06 -21.27
CA VAL A 19 -1.31 -5.10 -20.12
C VAL A 19 -1.74 -3.70 -19.73
N TRP A 20 -3.05 -3.48 -19.61
CA TRP A 20 -3.57 -2.22 -19.10
C TRP A 20 -3.80 -2.33 -17.60
N LEU A 21 -3.18 -1.45 -16.83
CA LEU A 21 -3.31 -1.37 -15.38
C LEU A 21 -4.17 -0.17 -15.00
N VAL A 22 -5.30 -0.42 -14.33
CA VAL A 22 -6.28 0.60 -13.96
C VAL A 22 -6.48 0.62 -12.45
N PRO A 23 -5.71 1.47 -11.71
CA PRO A 23 -5.89 1.63 -10.27
C PRO A 23 -7.15 2.44 -9.94
N LEU A 24 -7.64 2.29 -8.70
CA LEU A 24 -8.53 3.29 -8.10
C LEU A 24 -7.79 4.63 -8.05
N LEU A 25 -8.49 5.75 -8.25
CA LEU A 25 -7.91 7.11 -8.22
C LEU A 25 -7.52 7.56 -6.82
N TYR A 26 -6.74 6.74 -6.13
CA TYR A 26 -6.35 6.92 -4.75
C TYR A 26 -4.86 6.61 -4.63
N ILE A 27 -4.07 7.57 -4.15
CA ILE A 27 -2.60 7.52 -4.30
C ILE A 27 -1.95 6.25 -3.73
N SER A 28 -2.50 5.66 -2.66
CA SER A 28 -2.01 4.38 -2.12
C SER A 28 -2.20 3.22 -3.11
N HIS A 29 -3.32 3.20 -3.84
CA HIS A 29 -3.61 2.22 -4.89
C HIS A 29 -2.75 2.46 -6.11
N VAL A 30 -2.67 3.72 -6.57
CA VAL A 30 -1.82 4.11 -7.72
C VAL A 30 -0.37 3.71 -7.49
N ARG A 31 0.18 3.94 -6.29
CA ARG A 31 1.54 3.50 -5.92
C ARG A 31 1.72 1.99 -5.98
N SER A 32 0.76 1.23 -5.45
CA SER A 32 0.81 -0.23 -5.48
C SER A 32 0.73 -0.75 -6.92
N PHE A 33 -0.20 -0.24 -7.73
CA PHE A 33 -0.26 -0.58 -9.14
C PHE A 33 1.00 -0.20 -9.92
N LEU A 34 1.62 0.96 -9.63
CA LEU A 34 2.85 1.38 -10.30
C LEU A 34 4.03 0.46 -9.96
N ARG A 35 4.12 0.01 -8.70
CA ARG A 35 5.11 -0.98 -8.28
C ARG A 35 4.90 -2.31 -9.00
N PHE A 36 3.65 -2.76 -9.13
CA PHE A 36 3.32 -3.97 -9.89
C PHE A 36 3.60 -3.80 -11.40
N ALA A 37 3.31 -2.63 -11.97
CA ALA A 37 3.63 -2.26 -13.34
C ALA A 37 5.12 -2.45 -13.63
N LYS A 38 5.97 -1.93 -12.73
CA LYS A 38 7.43 -2.06 -12.82
C LYS A 38 7.87 -3.53 -12.80
N GLN A 39 7.26 -4.36 -11.96
CA GLN A 39 7.58 -5.79 -11.89
C GLN A 39 7.22 -6.51 -13.20
N LEU A 40 6.05 -6.23 -13.78
CA LEU A 40 5.67 -6.78 -15.08
C LEU A 40 6.60 -6.31 -16.20
N ALA A 41 6.92 -5.01 -16.23
CA ALA A 41 7.78 -4.43 -17.25
C ALA A 41 9.20 -5.01 -17.23
N ARG A 42 9.78 -5.25 -16.04
CA ARG A 42 11.07 -5.94 -15.90
C ARG A 42 11.06 -7.38 -16.41
N LEU A 43 9.89 -8.01 -16.46
CA LEU A 43 9.70 -9.36 -16.99
C LEU A 43 9.35 -9.36 -18.49
N GLY A 44 9.56 -8.22 -19.17
CA GLY A 44 9.35 -8.07 -20.61
C GLY A 44 7.88 -8.00 -21.03
N VAL A 45 7.01 -7.48 -20.16
CA VAL A 45 5.61 -7.20 -20.49
C VAL A 45 5.45 -5.71 -20.75
N THR A 46 4.89 -5.31 -21.89
CA THR A 46 4.48 -3.92 -22.11
C THR A 46 3.34 -3.60 -21.15
N VAL A 47 3.45 -2.49 -20.43
CA VAL A 47 2.42 -2.04 -19.49
C VAL A 47 1.92 -0.66 -19.87
N THR A 48 0.62 -0.53 -20.11
CA THR A 48 -0.07 0.75 -20.18
C THR A 48 -0.68 1.06 -18.82
N PHE A 49 -0.11 2.03 -18.11
CA PHE A 49 -0.51 2.43 -16.76
C PHE A 49 -1.43 3.63 -16.81
N PHE A 50 -2.62 3.48 -16.24
CA PHE A 50 -3.61 4.55 -16.18
C PHE A 50 -3.50 5.34 -14.86
N CYS A 51 -3.55 6.67 -14.95
CA CYS A 51 -3.70 7.55 -13.79
C CYS A 51 -4.28 8.91 -14.17
N ILE A 52 -4.39 9.80 -13.20
CA ILE A 52 -4.64 11.23 -13.43
C ILE A 52 -3.30 11.97 -13.50
N LYS A 53 -3.31 13.17 -14.10
CA LYS A 53 -2.12 13.98 -14.30
C LYS A 53 -1.42 14.32 -12.98
N GLU A 54 -2.21 14.66 -11.96
CA GLU A 54 -1.70 15.10 -10.66
C GLU A 54 -0.96 13.97 -9.91
N ASP A 55 -1.45 12.74 -10.04
CA ASP A 55 -0.75 11.57 -9.50
C ASP A 55 0.50 11.24 -10.32
N ALA A 56 0.49 11.45 -11.64
CA ALA A 56 1.66 11.27 -12.48
C ALA A 56 2.79 12.25 -12.11
N GLU A 57 2.45 13.52 -11.92
CA GLU A 57 3.38 14.56 -11.44
C GLU A 57 3.93 14.21 -10.06
N ARG A 58 3.05 13.83 -9.12
CA ARG A 58 3.44 13.47 -7.75
C ARG A 58 4.35 12.25 -7.67
N LEU A 59 4.20 11.31 -8.60
CA LEU A 59 5.03 10.10 -8.69
C LEU A 59 6.24 10.28 -9.60
N GLY A 60 6.35 11.41 -10.29
CA GLY A 60 7.44 11.67 -11.23
C GLY A 60 7.42 10.76 -12.46
N ILE A 61 6.24 10.45 -12.98
CA ILE A 61 6.07 9.56 -14.15
C ILE A 61 5.36 10.23 -15.34
N ASP A 62 5.11 11.53 -15.25
CA ASP A 62 4.45 12.37 -16.28
C ASP A 62 5.26 12.55 -17.58
N GLY A 63 6.47 12.00 -17.66
CA GLY A 63 7.32 12.05 -18.85
C GLY A 63 8.01 13.41 -19.09
N SER A 64 7.90 14.36 -18.16
CA SER A 64 8.52 15.69 -18.26
C SER A 64 10.02 15.65 -17.87
N ASN A 65 10.88 15.04 -18.70
CA ASN A 65 12.31 14.86 -18.40
C ASN A 65 12.56 14.28 -16.99
N ASN A 66 11.65 13.43 -16.50
CA ASN A 66 11.75 12.89 -15.15
C ASN A 66 12.82 11.79 -15.08
N PRO A 67 13.83 11.91 -14.18
CA PRO A 67 14.89 10.92 -14.06
C PRO A 67 14.42 9.50 -13.78
N ILE A 68 13.27 9.32 -13.11
CA ILE A 68 12.72 8.00 -12.75
C ILE A 68 12.22 7.28 -14.01
N PHE A 69 11.37 7.95 -14.78
CA PHE A 69 10.79 7.37 -16.00
C PHE A 69 11.87 7.10 -17.06
N GLU A 70 12.85 8.01 -17.20
CA GLU A 70 14.01 7.82 -18.08
C GLU A 70 14.96 6.72 -17.58
N SER A 71 15.11 6.52 -16.26
CA SER A 71 15.82 5.35 -15.71
C SER A 71 15.15 4.06 -16.16
N TRP A 72 13.83 4.00 -16.14
CA TRP A 72 13.11 2.78 -16.48
C TRP A 72 13.22 2.41 -17.95
N LYS A 73 13.14 3.40 -18.84
CA LYS A 73 13.43 3.20 -20.27
C LYS A 73 14.85 2.70 -20.50
N ARG A 74 15.84 3.25 -19.79
CA ARG A 74 17.24 2.78 -19.87
C ARG A 74 17.42 1.35 -19.37
N GLU A 75 16.61 0.92 -18.39
CA GLU A 75 16.51 -0.47 -17.91
C GLU A 75 15.77 -1.40 -18.89
N GLY A 76 15.31 -0.89 -20.05
CA GLY A 76 14.61 -1.69 -21.08
C GLY A 76 13.14 -1.96 -20.76
N MET A 77 12.55 -1.27 -19.79
CA MET A 77 11.13 -1.41 -19.45
C MET A 77 10.23 -0.62 -20.42
N ASP A 78 9.20 -1.25 -20.97
CA ASP A 78 8.15 -0.60 -21.76
C ASP A 78 6.92 -0.29 -20.88
N LEU A 79 7.01 0.83 -20.15
CA LEU A 79 5.91 1.40 -19.39
C LEU A 79 5.37 2.64 -20.10
N ARG A 80 4.08 2.63 -20.43
CA ARG A 80 3.38 3.71 -21.13
C ARG A 80 2.38 4.35 -20.19
N LEU A 81 2.35 5.68 -20.13
CA LEU A 81 1.37 6.40 -19.32
C LEU A 81 0.11 6.68 -20.15
N ARG A 82 -1.07 6.49 -19.55
CA ARG A 82 -2.35 6.93 -20.12
C ARG A 82 -3.13 7.73 -19.09
N GLU A 83 -3.39 8.99 -19.39
CA GLU A 83 -4.19 9.84 -18.51
C GLU A 83 -5.70 9.64 -18.74
N PHE A 84 -6.49 9.61 -17.66
CA PHE A 84 -7.95 9.58 -17.75
C PHE A 84 -8.56 10.92 -18.20
N GLY A 85 -7.87 12.03 -17.95
CA GLY A 85 -8.44 13.37 -18.09
C GLY A 85 -9.55 13.67 -17.07
N VAL A 86 -9.51 13.01 -15.91
CA VAL A 86 -10.44 13.16 -14.78
C VAL A 86 -9.79 14.00 -13.69
N LYS A 87 -10.58 14.84 -13.02
CA LYS A 87 -10.13 15.56 -11.82
C LYS A 87 -10.61 14.81 -10.58
N ALA A 88 -9.69 14.17 -9.86
CA ALA A 88 -10.00 13.57 -8.56
C ALA A 88 -9.76 14.57 -7.43
N PRO A 89 -10.53 14.51 -6.32
CA PRO A 89 -10.20 15.26 -5.11
C PRO A 89 -8.79 14.91 -4.63
N GLN A 90 -7.96 15.90 -4.33
CA GLN A 90 -6.68 15.65 -3.71
C GLN A 90 -6.86 15.77 -2.19
N ARG A 91 -6.46 14.74 -1.42
CA ARG A 91 -6.41 14.87 0.06
C ARG A 91 -5.20 15.70 0.54
N ALA A 92 -4.42 16.26 -0.38
CA ALA A 92 -3.33 17.18 -0.08
C ALA A 92 -3.82 18.61 0.21
N ASP A 93 -5.07 18.92 -0.13
CA ASP A 93 -5.61 20.29 -0.26
C ASP A 93 -5.97 20.94 1.08
N GLY A 94 -5.60 20.33 2.22
CA GLY A 94 -5.99 20.85 3.53
C GLY A 94 -7.50 20.89 3.77
N LEU A 95 -8.33 20.36 2.86
CA LEU A 95 -9.75 20.18 3.07
C LEU A 95 -9.98 18.85 3.79
N GLY A 96 -9.53 18.81 5.04
CA GLY A 96 -10.19 18.06 6.08
C GLY A 96 -10.71 19.03 7.12
N GLY A 97 -11.27 20.18 6.70
CA GLY A 97 -11.92 21.16 7.58
C GLY A 97 -12.65 20.48 8.73
N GLU A 98 -12.38 20.86 9.98
CA GLU A 98 -12.93 20.31 11.24
C GLU A 98 -14.18 19.47 10.98
N CYS A 99 -14.00 18.15 10.93
CA CYS A 99 -15.04 17.29 10.39
C CYS A 99 -15.99 16.83 11.50
N ASP A 100 -16.57 17.81 12.19
CA ASP A 100 -17.71 17.65 13.11
C ASP A 100 -19.05 17.62 12.36
N ASP A 101 -19.04 17.87 11.05
CA ASP A 101 -20.24 17.94 10.22
C ASP A 101 -20.34 16.75 9.24
N GLN A 102 -21.35 15.91 9.44
CA GLN A 102 -21.71 14.80 8.55
C GLN A 102 -21.99 15.24 7.11
N THR A 103 -22.42 16.50 6.89
CA THR A 103 -22.71 17.02 5.55
C THR A 103 -21.44 17.29 4.73
N LYS A 104 -20.34 17.71 5.36
CA LYS A 104 -19.06 17.89 4.65
C LYS A 104 -18.42 16.56 4.24
N ARG A 105 -18.52 15.53 5.11
CA ARG A 105 -18.13 14.14 4.76
C ARG A 105 -18.92 13.61 3.57
N SER A 106 -20.24 13.85 3.56
CA SER A 106 -21.09 13.41 2.46
C SER A 106 -20.79 14.17 1.16
N HIS A 107 -20.48 15.46 1.21
CA HIS A 107 -20.03 16.22 0.03
C HIS A 107 -18.71 15.70 -0.55
N GLU A 108 -17.73 15.34 0.29
CA GLU A 108 -16.48 14.73 -0.17
C GLU A 108 -16.66 13.34 -0.74
N GLN A 109 -17.42 12.49 -0.07
CA GLN A 109 -17.80 11.18 -0.60
C GLN A 109 -18.47 11.31 -1.97
N ASN A 110 -19.37 12.29 -2.13
CA ASN A 110 -20.03 12.58 -3.42
C ASN A 110 -19.08 13.10 -4.50
N ARG A 111 -17.95 13.74 -4.15
CA ARG A 111 -16.92 14.13 -5.13
C ARG A 111 -16.11 12.91 -5.57
N TRP A 112 -15.75 12.03 -4.64
CA TRP A 112 -15.05 10.78 -4.94
C TRP A 112 -15.89 9.85 -5.80
N ILE A 113 -17.17 9.65 -5.46
CA ILE A 113 -18.10 8.85 -6.26
C ILE A 113 -18.15 9.37 -7.71
N ARG A 114 -18.32 10.69 -7.88
CA ARG A 114 -18.31 11.32 -9.21
C ARG A 114 -17.01 11.10 -9.98
N ALA A 115 -15.86 11.18 -9.31
CA ALA A 115 -14.56 10.93 -9.95
C ALA A 115 -14.42 9.47 -10.39
N PHE A 116 -14.92 8.51 -9.62
CA PHE A 116 -14.90 7.08 -9.99
C PHE A 116 -15.88 6.75 -11.12
N ASP A 117 -17.05 7.38 -11.13
CA ASP A 117 -18.01 7.27 -12.24
C ASP A 117 -17.41 7.84 -13.53
N GLU A 118 -16.82 9.05 -13.45
CA GLU A 118 -16.16 9.68 -14.60
C GLU A 118 -14.94 8.85 -15.08
N GLN A 119 -14.14 8.28 -14.17
CA GLN A 119 -13.07 7.35 -14.51
C GLN A 119 -13.60 6.18 -15.35
N THR A 120 -14.72 5.60 -14.93
CA THR A 120 -15.35 4.46 -15.60
C THR A 120 -15.84 4.85 -17.01
N GLU A 121 -16.52 5.99 -17.15
CA GLU A 121 -16.99 6.50 -18.43
C GLU A 121 -15.84 6.82 -19.40
N LYS A 122 -14.81 7.53 -18.92
CA LYS A 122 -13.62 7.86 -19.73
C LYS A 122 -12.86 6.61 -20.15
N PHE A 123 -12.74 5.63 -19.24
CA PHE A 123 -12.13 4.35 -19.55
C PHE A 123 -12.84 3.64 -20.70
N GLU A 124 -14.18 3.58 -20.68
CA GLU A 124 -14.96 2.95 -21.75
C GLU A 124 -14.72 3.61 -23.11
N LEU A 125 -14.72 4.95 -23.15
CA LEU A 125 -14.45 5.71 -24.38
C LEU A 125 -13.04 5.43 -24.93
N ILE A 126 -12.04 5.39 -24.05
CA ILE A 126 -10.65 5.09 -24.42
C ILE A 126 -10.54 3.66 -24.96
N LEU A 127 -11.10 2.68 -24.25
CA LEU A 127 -11.04 1.27 -24.66
C LEU A 127 -11.72 1.09 -26.02
N LYS A 128 -12.92 1.65 -26.21
CA LYS A 128 -13.65 1.57 -27.48
C LYS A 128 -12.82 2.16 -28.63
N TRP A 129 -12.24 3.34 -28.43
CA TRP A 129 -11.41 4.02 -29.44
C TRP A 129 -10.18 3.19 -29.84
N GLU A 130 -9.49 2.59 -28.87
CA GLU A 130 -8.29 1.77 -29.13
C GLU A 130 -8.65 0.44 -29.82
N LEU A 131 -9.80 -0.15 -29.48
CA LEU A 131 -10.29 -1.37 -30.14
C LEU A 131 -10.68 -1.13 -31.60
N GLU A 132 -11.17 0.05 -31.95
CA GLU A 132 -11.53 0.43 -33.33
C GLU A 132 -10.29 0.73 -34.21
N ARG A 133 -9.18 1.19 -33.61
CA ARG A 133 -8.00 1.68 -34.33
C ARG A 133 -6.75 0.80 -34.24
N GLY A 134 -6.70 -0.12 -33.27
CA GLY A 134 -5.73 -1.22 -33.21
C GLY A 134 -4.29 -0.86 -32.81
N GLN A 135 -3.99 0.37 -32.41
CA GLN A 135 -2.61 0.79 -32.13
C GLN A 135 -2.08 0.32 -30.77
N SER A 136 -2.94 0.19 -29.75
CA SER A 136 -2.52 -0.20 -28.39
C SER A 136 -3.48 -1.15 -27.67
N LYS A 137 -4.11 -2.06 -28.41
CA LYS A 137 -5.10 -3.00 -27.86
C LYS A 137 -4.54 -3.77 -26.64
N PRO A 138 -5.29 -3.83 -25.52
CA PRO A 138 -4.87 -4.61 -24.36
C PRO A 138 -4.94 -6.12 -24.64
N THR A 139 -3.90 -6.83 -24.22
CA THR A 139 -3.91 -8.29 -24.03
C THR A 139 -4.86 -8.68 -22.91
N CYS A 140 -4.78 -7.98 -21.79
CA CYS A 140 -5.73 -8.06 -20.69
C CYS A 140 -5.79 -6.71 -19.96
N ILE A 141 -6.87 -6.51 -19.21
CA ILE A 141 -7.06 -5.38 -18.31
C ILE A 141 -6.99 -5.92 -16.89
N ILE A 142 -6.14 -5.31 -16.06
CA ILE A 142 -6.07 -5.57 -14.63
C ILE A 142 -6.57 -4.32 -13.92
N SER A 143 -7.78 -4.41 -13.37
CA SER A 143 -8.42 -3.30 -12.66
C SER A 143 -8.30 -3.45 -11.16
N ASP A 144 -8.37 -2.34 -10.44
CA ASP A 144 -8.55 -2.34 -9.01
C ASP A 144 -9.82 -3.08 -8.61
N TYR A 145 -9.75 -3.79 -7.49
CA TYR A 145 -10.89 -4.42 -6.84
C TYR A 145 -12.05 -3.43 -6.61
N TRP A 146 -11.74 -2.16 -6.35
CA TRP A 146 -12.73 -1.10 -6.15
C TRP A 146 -13.17 -0.37 -7.43
N CYS A 147 -12.78 -0.85 -8.60
CA CYS A 147 -13.21 -0.35 -9.90
C CYS A 147 -14.09 -1.38 -10.64
N PRO A 148 -15.25 -1.80 -10.09
CA PRO A 148 -16.07 -2.86 -10.70
C PRO A 148 -16.60 -2.48 -12.08
N GLY A 149 -16.82 -1.19 -12.34
CA GLY A 149 -17.23 -0.68 -13.66
C GLY A 149 -16.19 -0.93 -14.75
N VAL A 150 -14.91 -0.70 -14.45
CA VAL A 150 -13.78 -0.97 -15.37
C VAL A 150 -13.72 -2.46 -15.72
N HIS A 151 -13.87 -3.32 -14.72
CA HIS A 151 -13.92 -4.77 -14.94
C HIS A 151 -15.10 -5.16 -15.84
N ALA A 152 -16.30 -4.64 -15.56
CA ALA A 152 -17.50 -4.93 -16.36
C ALA A 152 -17.37 -4.45 -17.81
N ILE A 153 -16.73 -3.30 -18.04
CA ILE A 153 -16.42 -2.79 -19.37
C ILE A 153 -15.45 -3.74 -20.11
N ALA A 154 -14.38 -4.19 -19.46
CA ALA A 154 -13.44 -5.14 -20.08
C ALA A 154 -14.17 -6.40 -20.56
N VAL A 155 -15.04 -6.97 -19.72
CA VAL A 155 -15.89 -8.12 -20.05
C VAL A 155 -16.85 -7.81 -21.20
N LYS A 156 -17.53 -6.65 -21.18
CA LYS A 156 -18.45 -6.19 -22.23
C LYS A 156 -17.79 -6.15 -23.61
N TYR A 157 -16.52 -5.75 -23.67
CA TYR A 157 -15.75 -5.64 -24.92
C TYR A 157 -14.93 -6.91 -25.24
N ASN A 158 -15.18 -8.03 -24.56
CA ASN A 158 -14.47 -9.31 -24.75
C ASN A 158 -12.94 -9.19 -24.58
N VAL A 159 -12.50 -8.35 -23.63
CA VAL A 159 -11.10 -8.27 -23.22
C VAL A 159 -10.92 -9.06 -21.92
N PRO A 160 -9.93 -9.96 -21.82
CA PRO A 160 -9.65 -10.67 -20.56
C PRO A 160 -9.49 -9.70 -19.39
N ALA A 161 -10.24 -9.96 -18.32
CA ALA A 161 -10.38 -9.03 -17.19
C ALA A 161 -9.93 -9.70 -15.88
N TRP A 162 -8.87 -9.16 -15.30
CA TRP A 162 -8.32 -9.60 -14.02
C TRP A 162 -8.54 -8.51 -12.97
N VAL A 163 -8.47 -8.90 -11.70
CA VAL A 163 -8.61 -7.97 -10.57
C VAL A 163 -7.31 -7.96 -9.79
N PHE A 164 -6.85 -6.78 -9.41
CA PHE A 164 -5.75 -6.60 -8.47
C PHE A 164 -6.25 -5.92 -7.19
N SER A 165 -6.10 -6.65 -6.07
CA SER A 165 -6.48 -6.21 -4.74
C SER A 165 -5.27 -5.66 -3.99
N THR A 166 -5.37 -4.40 -3.59
CA THR A 166 -4.45 -3.74 -2.66
C THR A 166 -4.91 -3.87 -1.21
N PHE A 167 -5.65 -4.94 -0.91
CA PHE A 167 -6.14 -5.34 0.41
C PHE A 167 -5.61 -6.74 0.75
N PRO A 168 -5.53 -7.12 2.04
CA PRO A 168 -5.19 -8.48 2.44
C PRO A 168 -6.11 -9.53 1.81
N VAL A 169 -5.61 -10.75 1.66
CA VAL A 169 -6.39 -11.87 1.12
C VAL A 169 -7.59 -12.16 2.02
N GLY A 170 -7.44 -11.99 3.34
CA GLY A 170 -8.54 -12.14 4.30
C GLY A 170 -9.73 -11.22 4.04
N CYS A 171 -9.55 -10.07 3.36
CA CYS A 171 -10.67 -9.21 3.00
C CYS A 171 -11.56 -9.84 1.91
N ALA A 172 -10.98 -10.68 1.06
CA ALA A 172 -11.69 -11.34 -0.05
C ALA A 172 -12.36 -12.66 0.36
N THR A 173 -12.10 -13.16 1.56
CA THR A 173 -12.81 -14.29 2.17
C THR A 173 -14.03 -13.86 2.99
N ILE A 174 -14.19 -12.55 3.24
CA ILE A 174 -15.40 -12.01 3.86
C ILE A 174 -16.61 -12.36 2.97
N PRO A 175 -17.72 -12.86 3.56
CA PRO A 175 -18.92 -13.17 2.80
C PRO A 175 -19.35 -11.99 1.92
N LEU A 176 -19.59 -12.24 0.63
CA LEU A 176 -19.98 -11.21 -0.36
C LEU A 176 -21.25 -10.44 0.05
N SER A 177 -22.11 -11.05 0.86
CA SER A 177 -23.28 -10.39 1.45
C SER A 177 -22.92 -9.19 2.34
N LEU A 178 -21.70 -9.18 2.89
CA LEU A 178 -21.17 -8.11 3.75
C LEU A 178 -20.33 -7.08 2.97
N ILE A 179 -19.82 -7.42 1.77
CA ILE A 179 -18.99 -6.52 0.94
C ILE A 179 -19.84 -5.65 -0.02
N GLY A 180 -21.17 -5.73 0.08
CA GLY A 180 -22.10 -4.95 -0.72
C GLY A 180 -22.35 -5.52 -2.13
N LYS A 181 -23.55 -5.25 -2.66
CA LYS A 181 -24.04 -5.84 -3.92
C LYS A 181 -23.23 -5.43 -5.17
N THR A 182 -22.45 -4.36 -5.09
CA THR A 182 -21.80 -3.72 -6.24
C THR A 182 -20.39 -4.23 -6.50
N ILE A 183 -19.64 -4.63 -5.47
CA ILE A 183 -18.20 -4.98 -5.58
C ILE A 183 -18.01 -6.50 -5.71
N GLY A 184 -18.86 -7.28 -5.04
CA GLY A 184 -18.80 -8.74 -5.07
C GLY A 184 -18.84 -9.40 -6.45
N PRO A 185 -19.59 -8.88 -7.45
CA PRO A 185 -19.63 -9.47 -8.78
C PRO A 185 -18.29 -9.50 -9.51
N SER A 186 -17.48 -8.43 -9.44
CA SER A 186 -16.19 -8.35 -10.15
C SER A 186 -15.18 -9.38 -9.63
N LEU A 187 -15.17 -9.63 -8.31
CA LEU A 187 -14.34 -10.67 -7.71
C LEU A 187 -14.77 -12.09 -8.10
N LEU A 188 -16.09 -12.30 -8.25
CA LEU A 188 -16.63 -13.58 -8.69
C LEU A 188 -16.38 -13.84 -10.18
N GLN A 189 -16.40 -12.79 -10.99
CA GLN A 189 -16.31 -12.89 -12.45
C GLN A 189 -14.88 -12.85 -12.98
N ALA A 190 -13.93 -12.31 -12.20
CA ALA A 190 -12.53 -12.27 -12.59
C ALA A 190 -11.96 -13.66 -12.88
N GLU A 191 -11.14 -13.75 -13.93
CA GLU A 191 -10.40 -14.97 -14.25
C GLU A 191 -9.23 -15.17 -13.28
N VAL A 192 -8.57 -14.08 -12.90
CA VAL A 192 -7.43 -14.05 -12.00
C VAL A 192 -7.65 -12.95 -10.98
N VAL A 193 -7.39 -13.26 -9.72
CA VAL A 193 -7.38 -12.30 -8.61
C VAL A 193 -5.96 -12.24 -8.05
N LEU A 194 -5.37 -11.07 -8.22
CA LEU A 194 -4.03 -10.74 -7.77
C LEU A 194 -4.11 -10.06 -6.41
N PHE A 195 -3.22 -10.42 -5.49
CA PHE A 195 -3.12 -9.78 -4.18
C PHE A 195 -1.73 -9.20 -3.95
N SER A 196 -1.69 -7.98 -3.38
CA SER A 196 -0.45 -7.31 -2.96
C SER A 196 0.05 -7.88 -1.63
N THR A 197 0.44 -9.15 -1.60
CA THR A 197 0.96 -9.86 -0.41
C THR A 197 1.89 -10.99 -0.83
N PHE A 198 2.29 -11.87 0.10
CA PHE A 198 2.93 -13.15 -0.20
C PHE A 198 2.26 -14.30 0.59
N GLN A 199 2.37 -15.52 0.07
CA GLN A 199 1.57 -16.65 0.57
C GLN A 199 1.87 -16.99 2.04
N GLU A 200 3.13 -16.86 2.45
CA GLU A 200 3.59 -17.21 3.79
C GLU A 200 3.15 -16.19 4.85
N LEU A 201 2.74 -14.98 4.45
CA LEU A 201 2.21 -13.97 5.35
C LEU A 201 0.76 -14.26 5.75
N GLU A 202 -0.03 -14.77 4.78
CA GLU A 202 -1.46 -15.03 4.94
C GLU A 202 -1.81 -16.45 4.47
N PRO A 203 -1.17 -17.51 5.02
CA PRO A 203 -1.29 -18.86 4.46
C PRO A 203 -2.72 -19.38 4.50
N LYS A 204 -3.43 -19.14 5.62
CA LYS A 204 -4.80 -19.61 5.81
C LYS A 204 -5.80 -18.92 4.86
N PRO A 205 -5.89 -17.57 4.79
CA PRO A 205 -6.74 -16.91 3.80
C PRO A 205 -6.43 -17.31 2.35
N VAL A 206 -5.16 -17.51 2.00
CA VAL A 206 -4.77 -17.94 0.65
C VAL A 206 -5.26 -19.35 0.33
N ILE A 207 -5.10 -20.30 1.26
CA ILE A 207 -5.58 -21.68 1.09
C ILE A 207 -7.10 -21.70 0.94
N GLU A 208 -7.82 -21.00 1.82
CA GLU A 208 -9.29 -20.97 1.80
C GLU A 208 -9.82 -20.36 0.51
N PHE A 209 -9.20 -19.28 0.01
CA PHE A 209 -9.59 -18.69 -1.27
C PHE A 209 -9.37 -19.67 -2.44
N LYS A 210 -8.23 -20.39 -2.44
CA LYS A 210 -7.94 -21.39 -3.49
C LYS A 210 -8.95 -22.53 -3.46
N GLU A 211 -9.27 -23.07 -2.28
CA GLU A 211 -10.28 -24.12 -2.13
C GLU A 211 -11.69 -23.64 -2.55
N ASP A 212 -12.07 -22.41 -2.20
CA ASP A 212 -13.35 -21.82 -2.63
C ASP A 212 -13.40 -21.67 -4.15
N SER A 213 -12.27 -21.31 -4.77
CA SER A 213 -12.12 -21.24 -6.22
C SER A 213 -12.33 -22.59 -6.89
N GLU A 214 -11.67 -23.64 -6.39
CA GLU A 214 -11.84 -25.00 -6.89
C GLU A 214 -13.29 -25.49 -6.73
N LYS A 215 -13.91 -25.26 -5.56
CA LYS A 215 -15.31 -25.63 -5.28
C LYS A 215 -16.29 -24.91 -6.22
N CYS A 216 -16.04 -23.65 -6.55
CA CYS A 216 -16.85 -22.90 -7.52
C CYS A 216 -16.69 -23.45 -8.94
N ILE A 217 -15.46 -23.67 -9.38
CA ILE A 217 -15.16 -24.19 -10.72
C ILE A 217 -15.81 -25.58 -10.91
N LEU A 218 -15.71 -26.47 -9.91
CA LEU A 218 -16.35 -27.80 -9.94
C LEU A 218 -17.88 -27.74 -10.07
N LYS A 219 -18.50 -26.64 -9.62
CA LYS A 219 -19.95 -26.39 -9.75
C LYS A 219 -20.32 -25.64 -11.04
N GLY A 220 -19.38 -25.49 -11.97
CA GLY A 220 -19.58 -24.72 -13.21
C GLY A 220 -19.74 -23.21 -12.98
N LYS A 221 -19.25 -22.69 -11.84
CA LYS A 221 -19.28 -21.26 -11.52
C LYS A 221 -17.90 -20.65 -11.73
N GLN A 222 -17.86 -19.41 -12.19
CA GLN A 222 -16.63 -18.63 -12.27
C GLN A 222 -16.14 -18.28 -10.86
N ARG A 223 -14.83 -18.44 -10.63
CA ARG A 223 -14.10 -17.92 -9.47
C ARG A 223 -12.63 -17.82 -9.86
N GLY A 224 -12.04 -16.65 -9.66
CA GLY A 224 -10.71 -16.37 -10.19
C GLY A 224 -9.58 -17.12 -9.49
N TYR A 225 -8.51 -17.41 -10.22
CA TYR A 225 -7.29 -17.98 -9.67
C TYR A 225 -6.56 -16.97 -8.78
N CYS A 226 -6.30 -17.33 -7.51
CA CYS A 226 -5.57 -16.49 -6.56
C CYS A 226 -4.06 -16.57 -6.76
N LEU A 227 -3.44 -15.42 -7.06
CA LEU A 227 -1.99 -15.27 -7.16
C LEU A 227 -1.51 -14.07 -6.32
N THR A 228 -0.46 -14.27 -5.55
CA THR A 228 0.17 -13.20 -4.76
C THR A 228 1.36 -12.62 -5.54
N THR A 229 1.46 -11.30 -5.61
CA THR A 229 2.34 -10.60 -6.57
C THR A 229 3.67 -10.12 -5.97
N ALA A 230 3.69 -9.81 -4.67
CA ALA A 230 4.82 -9.49 -3.79
C ALA A 230 4.32 -8.57 -2.66
N PRO A 231 5.06 -8.45 -1.55
CA PRO A 231 5.02 -7.21 -0.79
C PRO A 231 5.67 -6.11 -1.63
N LEU A 232 4.83 -5.38 -2.35
CA LEU A 232 5.25 -4.34 -3.30
C LEU A 232 6.14 -3.20 -2.76
N PRO A 233 6.18 -2.87 -1.45
CA PRO A 233 7.01 -1.74 -1.02
C PRO A 233 8.51 -1.94 -1.15
N SER A 234 8.98 -3.18 -1.30
CA SER A 234 10.37 -3.50 -0.93
C SER A 234 11.12 -4.38 -1.93
N SER A 235 10.56 -4.73 -3.10
CA SER A 235 11.30 -5.58 -4.05
C SER A 235 12.63 -4.94 -4.49
N ASP A 236 12.66 -3.61 -4.68
CA ASP A 236 13.92 -2.90 -4.95
C ASP A 236 14.75 -2.64 -3.68
N VAL A 237 14.12 -2.32 -2.55
CA VAL A 237 14.84 -1.92 -1.32
C VAL A 237 15.39 -3.13 -0.56
N CYS A 238 14.64 -4.21 -0.37
CA CYS A 238 15.16 -5.46 0.21
C CYS A 238 16.34 -6.03 -0.61
N LEU A 239 16.38 -5.79 -1.92
CA LEU A 239 17.49 -6.20 -2.79
C LEU A 239 18.66 -5.18 -2.80
N ASN A 240 18.38 -3.88 -2.68
CA ASN A 240 19.38 -2.80 -2.83
C ASN A 240 19.92 -2.21 -1.52
N ILE A 241 19.34 -2.50 -0.35
CA ILE A 241 19.97 -2.16 0.96
C ILE A 241 21.39 -2.74 1.05
N ARG A 242 21.67 -3.85 0.35
CA ARG A 242 23.02 -4.46 0.27
C ARG A 242 23.97 -3.83 -0.76
N LYS A 243 23.51 -2.91 -1.62
CA LYS A 243 24.29 -2.40 -2.78
C LYS A 243 24.65 -0.92 -2.72
N ARG A 244 24.14 -0.11 -1.78
CA ARG A 244 24.56 1.29 -1.61
C ARG A 244 25.94 1.40 -0.94
N ASN A 245 26.97 0.89 -1.60
CA ASN A 245 28.36 1.28 -1.41
C ASN A 245 28.82 1.93 -2.72
N GLY A 246 28.74 3.26 -2.81
CA GLY A 246 29.45 4.02 -3.85
C GLY A 246 28.65 5.10 -4.58
N THR A 247 29.09 6.34 -4.35
CA THR A 247 29.18 7.49 -5.28
C THR A 247 27.94 7.89 -6.07
N ASP A 248 27.13 8.79 -5.50
CA ASP A 248 26.36 9.78 -6.25
C ASP A 248 26.66 11.15 -5.63
N GLU A 249 26.72 12.19 -6.48
CA GLU A 249 27.08 13.58 -6.18
C GLU A 249 26.45 14.14 -4.89
N GLU A 250 27.15 15.08 -4.22
CA GLU A 250 26.80 15.73 -2.93
C GLU A 250 25.40 16.39 -2.94
N LYS A 251 24.33 15.59 -2.90
CA LYS A 251 23.02 16.04 -2.43
C LYS A 251 23.05 16.02 -0.92
N GLU A 252 22.66 17.14 -0.32
CA GLU A 252 22.49 17.24 1.12
C GLU A 252 21.58 16.10 1.60
N ARG A 253 22.07 15.33 2.59
CA ARG A 253 21.37 14.14 3.09
C ARG A 253 20.05 14.55 3.73
N ASP A 254 19.00 13.78 3.49
CA ASP A 254 17.67 14.05 4.05
C ASP A 254 17.74 14.25 5.59
N PRO A 255 17.15 15.33 6.15
CA PRO A 255 17.22 15.63 7.58
C PRO A 255 16.75 14.48 8.49
N CYS A 256 15.78 13.68 8.03
CA CYS A 256 15.32 12.50 8.76
C CYS A 256 16.44 11.48 8.89
N LEU A 257 17.15 11.20 7.80
CA LEU A 257 18.25 10.23 7.78
C LEU A 257 19.44 10.74 8.60
N THR A 258 19.76 12.03 8.51
CA THR A 258 20.81 12.67 9.32
C THR A 258 20.49 12.59 10.82
N PHE A 259 19.24 12.78 11.22
CA PHE A 259 18.84 12.56 12.62
C PHE A 259 19.05 11.09 13.02
N LEU A 260 18.60 10.14 12.20
CA LEU A 260 18.71 8.71 12.49
C LEU A 260 20.16 8.22 12.60
N ASP A 261 21.10 8.80 11.84
CA ASP A 261 22.54 8.48 11.93
C ASP A 261 23.13 8.76 13.32
N THR A 262 22.52 9.66 14.10
CA THR A 262 23.00 10.04 15.44
C THR A 262 22.44 9.15 16.56
N GLN A 263 21.53 8.24 16.23
CA GLN A 263 20.78 7.45 17.20
C GLN A 263 21.35 6.03 17.29
N ALA A 264 21.16 5.37 18.45
CA ALA A 264 21.57 3.99 18.63
C ALA A 264 20.73 3.02 17.76
N GLU A 265 21.30 1.86 17.42
CA GLU A 265 20.56 0.82 16.70
C GLU A 265 19.28 0.39 17.42
N CYS A 266 18.22 0.15 16.66
CA CYS A 266 16.92 -0.30 17.16
C CYS A 266 16.34 0.54 18.31
N SER A 267 16.65 1.84 18.35
CA SER A 267 16.26 2.76 19.44
C SER A 267 15.19 3.78 19.05
N VAL A 268 14.99 4.07 17.77
CA VAL A 268 14.07 5.13 17.35
C VAL A 268 12.70 4.55 17.05
N LEU A 269 11.65 5.16 17.60
CA LEU A 269 10.28 4.96 17.14
C LEU A 269 10.00 5.92 15.97
N TYR A 270 9.73 5.37 14.79
CA TYR A 270 9.16 6.14 13.70
C TYR A 270 7.63 6.23 13.84
N GLY A 271 7.01 7.38 13.63
CA GLY A 271 5.56 7.57 13.66
C GLY A 271 5.04 8.22 12.38
N ALA A 272 4.09 7.57 11.71
CA ALA A 272 3.41 8.15 10.55
C ALA A 272 2.00 7.56 10.35
N PHE A 273 1.05 8.45 10.07
CA PHE A 273 -0.39 8.14 10.12
C PHE A 273 -1.05 8.05 8.73
N GLY A 274 -0.23 7.75 7.70
CA GLY A 274 -0.68 7.62 6.32
C GLY A 274 -0.92 8.97 5.62
N CYS A 275 -1.39 8.91 4.37
CA CYS A 275 -1.58 10.09 3.52
C CYS A 275 -2.98 10.69 3.59
N ASN A 276 -3.87 10.07 4.37
CA ASN A 276 -5.32 10.25 4.26
C ASN A 276 -5.95 11.00 5.42
N TRP A 277 -5.23 11.13 6.53
CA TRP A 277 -5.77 11.56 7.80
C TRP A 277 -4.93 12.67 8.38
N ASN A 278 -5.59 13.79 8.69
CA ASN A 278 -5.02 14.84 9.50
C ASN A 278 -5.49 14.56 10.93
N LEU A 279 -4.54 14.38 11.85
CA LEU A 279 -4.90 14.31 13.26
C LEU A 279 -5.43 15.66 13.71
N LEU A 280 -6.47 15.64 14.54
CA LEU A 280 -6.87 16.83 15.27
C LEU A 280 -5.69 17.35 16.09
N PRO A 281 -5.48 18.67 16.19
CA PRO A 281 -4.40 19.24 16.98
C PRO A 281 -4.34 18.72 18.42
N GLU A 282 -5.48 18.53 19.08
CA GLU A 282 -5.57 17.95 20.43
C GLU A 282 -5.01 16.52 20.47
N GLN A 283 -5.35 15.70 19.47
CA GLN A 283 -4.83 14.34 19.37
C GLN A 283 -3.33 14.33 19.07
N MET A 284 -2.85 15.26 18.23
CA MET A 284 -1.43 15.45 17.96
C MET A 284 -0.67 15.77 19.25
N GLN A 285 -1.21 16.66 20.09
CA GLN A 285 -0.61 17.01 21.38
C GLN A 285 -0.48 15.81 22.32
N GLU A 286 -1.53 14.99 22.46
CA GLU A 286 -1.47 13.78 23.29
C GLU A 286 -0.43 12.78 22.79
N VAL A 287 -0.30 12.61 21.47
CA VAL A 287 0.75 11.77 20.87
C VAL A 287 2.13 12.29 21.24
N VAL A 288 2.38 13.58 21.04
CA VAL A 288 3.67 14.20 21.31
C VAL A 288 4.04 14.09 22.79
N LEU A 289 3.08 14.32 23.69
CA LEU A 289 3.30 14.20 25.13
C LEU A 289 3.54 12.74 25.55
N GLY A 290 2.87 11.77 24.93
CA GLY A 290 3.12 10.35 25.19
C GLY A 290 4.49 9.90 24.70
N LEU A 291 4.91 10.37 23.52
CA LEU A 291 6.27 10.17 22.99
C LEU A 291 7.31 10.81 23.92
N GLU A 292 7.08 12.05 24.35
CA GLU A 292 7.95 12.77 25.27
C GLU A 292 8.15 11.99 26.57
N ASN A 293 7.03 11.57 27.21
CA ASN A 293 7.01 10.82 28.47
C ASN A 293 7.63 9.42 28.37
N SER A 294 7.55 8.78 27.20
CA SER A 294 8.11 7.44 27.01
C SER A 294 9.61 7.40 27.25
N GLY A 295 10.32 8.51 27.02
CA GLY A 295 11.77 8.60 27.05
C GLY A 295 12.45 8.02 25.80
N GLN A 296 11.70 7.37 24.91
CA GLN A 296 12.23 6.77 23.69
C GLN A 296 12.62 7.87 22.68
N PRO A 297 13.74 7.73 21.95
CA PRO A 297 13.97 8.51 20.75
C PRO A 297 12.87 8.29 19.72
N PHE A 298 12.45 9.35 19.04
CA PHE A 298 11.37 9.29 18.06
C PHE A 298 11.58 10.22 16.87
N LEU A 299 11.07 9.80 15.72
CA LEU A 299 10.85 10.62 14.54
C LEU A 299 9.37 10.53 14.21
N VAL A 300 8.63 11.63 14.23
CA VAL A 300 7.19 11.63 13.97
C VAL A 300 6.82 12.59 12.85
N LEU A 301 6.10 12.07 11.87
CA LEU A 301 5.54 12.81 10.75
C LEU A 301 4.08 13.14 11.01
N PHE A 302 3.74 14.42 10.93
CA PHE A 302 2.36 14.89 10.91
C PHE A 302 2.02 15.53 9.57
N ARG A 303 0.74 15.42 9.19
CA ARG A 303 0.18 16.26 8.13
C ARG A 303 -0.11 17.65 8.70
N PRO A 304 -0.12 18.69 7.85
CA PRO A 304 -0.53 20.02 8.26
C PRO A 304 -1.86 19.99 9.04
N PRO A 305 -1.97 20.71 10.17
CA PRO A 305 -3.23 20.82 10.87
C PRO A 305 -4.27 21.49 9.97
N ILE A 306 -5.52 21.20 10.26
CA ILE A 306 -6.65 21.81 9.57
C ILE A 306 -6.82 23.22 10.14
N LYS A 307 -6.85 24.24 9.28
CA LYS A 307 -6.99 25.63 9.72
C LYS A 307 -8.31 25.84 10.46
N SER A 308 -8.24 26.45 11.63
CA SER A 308 -9.39 26.87 12.43
C SER A 308 -9.08 28.16 13.19
N ASP A 309 -10.08 28.74 13.86
CA ASP A 309 -9.88 29.94 14.67
C ASP A 309 -8.81 29.73 15.77
N LYS A 310 -8.67 28.49 16.27
CA LYS A 310 -7.68 28.11 17.28
C LYS A 310 -6.30 27.80 16.67
N TYR A 311 -6.25 27.34 15.42
CA TYR A 311 -5.03 26.96 14.70
C TYR A 311 -5.04 27.61 13.31
N PRO A 312 -4.63 28.89 13.19
CA PRO A 312 -4.85 29.68 11.98
C PRO A 312 -3.90 29.32 10.82
N THR A 313 -2.83 28.58 11.09
CA THR A 313 -1.80 28.21 10.12
C THR A 313 -1.89 26.72 9.77
N ASP A 314 -1.19 26.33 8.70
CA ASP A 314 -0.96 24.94 8.32
C ASP A 314 0.41 24.43 8.82
N ASP A 315 1.00 25.10 9.81
CA ASP A 315 2.26 24.70 10.44
C ASP A 315 1.99 23.78 11.65
N ILE A 316 2.54 22.57 11.62
CA ILE A 316 2.43 21.62 12.73
C ILE A 316 3.04 22.19 14.02
N PHE A 317 4.06 23.05 13.93
CA PHE A 317 4.76 23.59 15.10
C PHE A 317 3.86 24.49 15.95
N ASP A 318 2.83 25.10 15.34
CA ASP A 318 1.80 25.88 16.05
C ASP A 318 0.81 24.98 16.81
N ALA A 319 0.69 23.71 16.43
CA ALA A 319 -0.17 22.72 17.07
C ALA A 319 0.54 21.88 18.15
N LEU A 320 1.88 21.88 18.17
CA LEU A 320 2.66 21.09 19.13
C LEU A 320 2.52 21.61 20.59
N PRO A 321 2.70 20.74 21.60
CA PRO A 321 2.75 21.19 22.99
C PRO A 321 3.87 22.22 23.23
N PRO A 322 3.62 23.34 23.94
CA PRO A 322 4.61 24.39 24.13
C PRO A 322 5.93 23.87 24.70
N GLY A 323 7.05 24.25 24.06
CA GLY A 323 8.41 23.88 24.48
C GLY A 323 8.80 22.42 24.27
N CYS A 324 7.98 21.59 23.62
CA CYS A 324 8.30 20.17 23.41
C CYS A 324 9.56 19.97 22.56
N VAL A 325 9.81 20.84 21.57
CA VAL A 325 10.99 20.78 20.70
C VAL A 325 12.28 20.87 21.52
N GLU A 326 12.37 21.84 22.45
CA GLU A 326 13.54 21.96 23.33
C GLU A 326 13.63 20.81 24.36
N ARG A 327 12.50 20.38 24.95
CA ARG A 327 12.49 19.25 25.91
C ARG A 327 12.84 17.89 25.29
N THR A 328 12.69 17.76 23.98
CA THR A 328 13.00 16.53 23.21
C THR A 328 14.24 16.68 22.33
N LYS A 329 14.98 17.78 22.46
CA LYS A 329 16.18 18.05 21.67
C LYS A 329 17.18 16.89 21.72
N GLY A 330 17.62 16.46 20.55
CA GLY A 330 18.56 15.34 20.38
C GLY A 330 17.93 13.95 20.40
N ARG A 331 16.67 13.81 20.84
CA ARG A 331 15.93 12.53 20.85
C ARG A 331 14.62 12.55 20.06
N GLY A 332 14.07 13.73 19.77
CA GLY A 332 12.82 13.90 19.03
C GLY A 332 13.03 14.70 17.75
N LEU A 333 12.44 14.21 16.65
CA LEU A 333 12.33 14.96 15.39
C LEU A 333 10.86 15.02 14.96
N PHE A 334 10.36 16.24 14.74
CA PHE A 334 9.02 16.49 14.20
C PHE A 334 9.13 16.90 12.74
N VAL A 335 8.34 16.27 11.87
CA VAL A 335 8.38 16.51 10.43
C VAL A 335 6.98 16.82 9.92
N GLN A 336 6.88 17.81 9.04
CA GLN A 336 5.66 18.13 8.29
C GLN A 336 5.78 17.66 6.84
N GLY A 337 4.73 17.04 6.31
CA GLY A 337 4.59 16.80 4.88
C GLY A 337 5.02 15.40 4.41
N TRP A 338 6.17 15.29 3.74
CA TRP A 338 6.65 14.05 3.13
C TRP A 338 8.00 13.63 3.70
N VAL A 339 8.22 12.31 3.78
CA VAL A 339 9.48 11.70 4.21
C VAL A 339 9.84 10.52 3.32
N PRO A 340 11.14 10.17 3.20
CA PRO A 340 11.60 8.94 2.57
C PRO A 340 11.31 7.73 3.48
N GLN A 341 10.02 7.39 3.64
CA GLN A 341 9.54 6.41 4.62
C GLN A 341 10.21 5.04 4.49
N VAL A 342 10.48 4.59 3.26
CA VAL A 342 11.11 3.29 3.02
C VAL A 342 12.56 3.31 3.50
N GLU A 343 13.31 4.39 3.24
CA GLU A 343 14.67 4.59 3.73
C GLU A 343 14.71 4.74 5.25
N ILE A 344 13.74 5.43 5.85
CA ILE A 344 13.60 5.55 7.32
C ILE A 344 13.40 4.17 7.94
N LEU A 345 12.43 3.39 7.45
CA LEU A 345 12.16 2.05 7.99
C LEU A 345 13.31 1.06 7.75
N ALA A 346 14.11 1.26 6.70
CA ALA A 346 15.31 0.48 6.43
C ALA A 346 16.51 0.87 7.32
N HIS A 347 16.45 2.00 8.03
CA HIS A 347 17.58 2.51 8.80
C HIS A 347 17.82 1.69 10.09
N PRO A 348 19.06 1.27 10.40
CA PRO A 348 19.35 0.44 11.58
C PRO A 348 18.91 1.03 12.93
N ALA A 349 18.87 2.36 13.03
CA ALA A 349 18.40 3.05 14.22
C ALA A 349 16.90 2.86 14.51
N VAL A 350 16.07 2.55 13.51
CA VAL A 350 14.62 2.40 13.71
C VAL A 350 14.31 1.05 14.36
N GLY A 351 13.73 1.10 15.55
CA GLY A 351 13.36 -0.07 16.36
C GLY A 351 11.86 -0.31 16.47
N GLY A 352 11.04 0.59 15.94
CA GLY A 352 9.58 0.45 15.94
C GLY A 352 8.87 1.44 15.03
N PHE A 353 7.64 1.12 14.64
CA PHE A 353 6.80 1.97 13.79
C PHE A 353 5.40 2.16 14.39
N LEU A 354 5.04 3.38 14.79
CA LEU A 354 3.68 3.78 15.11
C LEU A 354 2.92 4.14 13.82
N SER A 355 1.88 3.36 13.50
CA SER A 355 1.22 3.45 12.21
C SER A 355 -0.28 3.24 12.28
N HIS A 356 -1.00 3.91 11.38
CA HIS A 356 -2.40 3.65 11.07
C HIS A 356 -2.69 2.24 10.50
N CYS A 357 -1.66 1.45 10.21
CA CYS A 357 -1.80 0.05 9.75
C CYS A 357 -2.53 -0.11 8.39
N GLY A 358 -2.40 0.86 7.47
CA GLY A 358 -2.76 0.63 6.06
C GLY A 358 -1.89 -0.47 5.43
N LEU A 359 -2.39 -1.19 4.42
CA LEU A 359 -1.73 -2.40 3.89
C LEU A 359 -0.27 -2.12 3.47
N ASN A 360 -0.01 -0.99 2.79
CA ASN A 360 1.35 -0.65 2.36
C ASN A 360 2.32 -0.48 3.54
N SER A 361 1.92 0.24 4.59
CA SER A 361 2.75 0.45 5.78
C SER A 361 2.94 -0.85 6.59
N TYR A 362 1.93 -1.71 6.61
CA TYR A 362 2.02 -3.05 7.15
C TYR A 362 3.05 -3.91 6.38
N LEU A 363 3.02 -3.91 5.05
CA LEU A 363 3.98 -4.68 4.26
C LEU A 363 5.39 -4.11 4.37
N GLU A 364 5.56 -2.78 4.49
CA GLU A 364 6.85 -2.12 4.74
C GLU A 364 7.46 -2.58 6.07
N THR A 365 6.65 -2.60 7.13
CA THR A 365 7.00 -3.15 8.46
C THR A 365 7.55 -4.57 8.35
N VAL A 366 6.79 -5.47 7.70
CA VAL A 366 7.18 -6.87 7.50
C VAL A 366 8.50 -6.97 6.72
N CYS A 367 8.64 -6.20 5.64
CA CYS A 367 9.82 -6.27 4.77
C CYS A 367 11.09 -5.66 5.37
N MET A 368 10.95 -4.71 6.29
CA MET A 368 12.10 -4.09 6.97
C MET A 368 12.45 -4.79 8.29
N GLY A 369 11.55 -5.63 8.82
CA GLY A 369 11.78 -6.28 10.11
C GLY A 369 11.65 -5.32 11.29
N VAL A 370 10.79 -4.31 11.16
CA VAL A 370 10.54 -3.31 12.20
C VAL A 370 9.20 -3.65 12.85
N PRO A 371 9.09 -3.84 14.17
CA PRO A 371 7.80 -4.15 14.81
C PRO A 371 6.88 -2.92 14.84
N ILE A 372 5.57 -3.14 14.93
CA ILE A 372 4.56 -2.07 14.72
C ILE A 372 3.71 -1.80 15.97
N ILE A 373 3.46 -0.52 16.26
CA ILE A 373 2.35 -0.10 17.12
C ILE A 373 1.19 0.27 16.22
N THR A 374 0.09 -0.46 16.29
CA THR A 374 -1.06 -0.25 15.41
C THR A 374 -2.05 0.70 16.02
N TRP A 375 -2.45 1.69 15.23
CA TRP A 375 -3.51 2.63 15.58
C TRP A 375 -4.44 2.83 14.38
N PRO A 376 -5.27 1.83 14.05
CA PRO A 376 -6.13 1.86 12.87
C PRO A 376 -7.17 2.98 12.95
N PHE A 377 -7.39 3.66 11.82
CA PHE A 377 -8.34 4.76 11.71
C PHE A 377 -9.60 4.37 10.96
N ASP A 378 -9.49 3.59 9.88
CA ASP A 378 -10.63 3.30 9.00
C ASP A 378 -10.48 1.98 8.22
N CYS A 379 -11.62 1.47 7.70
CA CYS A 379 -11.70 0.41 6.69
C CYS A 379 -10.91 -0.86 7.07
N GLU A 380 -10.02 -1.31 6.20
CA GLU A 380 -9.23 -2.53 6.35
C GLU A 380 -8.11 -2.42 7.37
N GLN A 381 -7.79 -1.21 7.84
CA GLN A 381 -6.73 -1.00 8.82
C GLN A 381 -7.02 -1.76 10.11
N TYR A 382 -8.30 -1.88 10.49
CA TYR A 382 -8.70 -2.71 11.63
C TYR A 382 -8.40 -4.19 11.40
N MET A 383 -8.62 -4.71 10.19
CA MET A 383 -8.30 -6.10 9.84
C MET A 383 -6.78 -6.33 9.75
N ASN A 384 -6.04 -5.35 9.23
CA ASN A 384 -4.58 -5.38 9.21
C ASN A 384 -4.03 -5.40 10.65
N ALA A 385 -4.52 -4.50 11.51
CA ALA A 385 -4.16 -4.43 12.93
C ALA A 385 -4.48 -5.75 13.64
N SER A 386 -5.62 -6.33 13.33
CA SER A 386 -6.04 -7.64 13.83
C SER A 386 -5.10 -8.78 13.46
N THR A 387 -4.51 -8.71 12.27
CA THR A 387 -3.56 -9.72 11.77
C THR A 387 -2.22 -9.60 12.48
N VAL A 388 -1.76 -8.38 12.79
CA VAL A 388 -0.44 -8.15 13.39
C VAL A 388 -0.39 -8.26 14.91
N VAL A 389 -1.52 -8.14 15.62
CA VAL A 389 -1.57 -8.18 17.09
C VAL A 389 -2.16 -9.49 17.60
N ALA A 390 -1.57 -10.05 18.66
CA ALA A 390 -2.03 -11.29 19.30
C ALA A 390 -3.40 -11.16 20.02
N ILE A 391 -3.71 -9.99 20.55
CA ILE A 391 -4.94 -9.73 21.30
C ILE A 391 -5.42 -8.33 20.93
N ILE A 392 -6.48 -8.26 20.12
CA ILE A 392 -7.20 -7.02 19.88
C ILE A 392 -8.10 -6.78 21.09
N SER A 393 -7.95 -5.63 21.74
CA SER A 393 -8.72 -5.35 22.96
C SER A 393 -10.07 -4.69 22.67
N SER A 394 -10.26 -4.09 21.48
CA SER A 394 -11.32 -3.09 21.33
C SER A 394 -12.10 -3.05 20.01
N SER A 395 -11.76 -3.84 18.97
CA SER A 395 -12.55 -3.81 17.73
C SER A 395 -13.72 -4.79 17.77
N SER A 396 -14.93 -4.29 17.95
CA SER A 396 -16.18 -5.06 17.82
C SER A 396 -16.48 -5.47 16.37
N PHE A 397 -15.79 -4.90 15.39
CA PHE A 397 -15.96 -5.20 13.97
C PHE A 397 -15.14 -6.41 13.51
N CYS A 398 -13.88 -6.52 13.95
CA CYS A 398 -13.11 -7.74 13.79
C CYS A 398 -13.37 -8.59 15.04
N ARG A 399 -14.41 -9.43 14.98
CA ARG A 399 -14.56 -10.52 15.96
C ARG A 399 -13.21 -11.23 16.10
N LYS A 400 -13.01 -11.94 17.21
CA LYS A 400 -11.97 -12.97 17.37
C LYS A 400 -12.15 -14.02 16.28
N ASP A 401 -11.84 -13.67 15.04
CA ASP A 401 -12.05 -14.48 13.88
C ASP A 401 -10.79 -15.34 13.76
N PRO A 402 -10.88 -16.64 14.09
CA PRO A 402 -9.74 -17.54 14.00
C PRO A 402 -9.25 -17.71 12.54
N LEU A 403 -9.89 -17.09 11.55
CA LEU A 403 -9.45 -17.05 10.15
C LEU A 403 -8.22 -16.16 9.93
N LEU A 404 -8.00 -15.12 10.74
CA LEU A 404 -6.80 -14.29 10.66
C LEU A 404 -5.69 -14.91 11.52
N GLY A 405 -4.68 -15.47 10.87
CA GLY A 405 -3.47 -15.92 11.55
C GLY A 405 -2.78 -14.72 12.20
N GLN A 406 -2.70 -14.71 13.53
CA GLN A 406 -2.02 -13.64 14.25
C GLN A 406 -0.52 -13.85 14.13
N ILE A 407 0.15 -12.95 13.41
CA ILE A 407 1.60 -13.03 13.21
C ILE A 407 2.38 -12.41 14.38
N GLN A 408 1.68 -11.70 15.27
CA GLN A 408 2.18 -11.16 16.54
C GLN A 408 3.43 -10.27 16.37
N ILE A 409 3.46 -9.43 15.34
CA ILE A 409 4.56 -8.51 15.06
C ILE A 409 4.35 -7.11 15.65
N GLY A 410 3.27 -6.90 16.42
CA GLY A 410 2.91 -5.58 16.91
C GLY A 410 2.04 -5.54 18.15
N ILE A 411 1.77 -4.31 18.59
CA ILE A 411 0.97 -3.97 19.77
C ILE A 411 -0.09 -2.94 19.39
N GLU A 412 -1.34 -3.17 19.81
CA GLU A 412 -2.46 -2.27 19.52
C GLU A 412 -2.57 -1.13 20.55
N VAL A 413 -2.85 0.09 20.07
CA VAL A 413 -3.32 1.20 20.90
C VAL A 413 -4.77 0.91 21.35
N PRO A 414 -5.15 1.15 22.62
CA PRO A 414 -6.39 0.61 23.20
C PRO A 414 -7.69 1.20 22.63
N LYS A 415 -7.65 2.35 21.96
CA LYS A 415 -8.84 3.03 21.42
C LYS A 415 -8.74 3.18 19.91
N SER A 416 -9.87 2.93 19.25
CA SER A 416 -10.05 3.19 17.82
C SER A 416 -10.25 4.69 17.61
N TYR A 417 -9.63 5.27 16.59
CA TYR A 417 -9.90 6.66 16.19
C TYR A 417 -11.39 6.87 15.83
N ALA A 418 -12.09 5.82 15.39
CA ALA A 418 -13.50 5.87 15.02
C ALA A 418 -14.45 5.99 16.22
N SER A 419 -14.02 5.74 17.46
CA SER A 419 -14.89 5.93 18.65
C SER A 419 -15.02 7.40 19.06
N ALA A 420 -14.36 8.33 18.35
CA ALA A 420 -14.25 9.75 18.70
C ALA A 420 -13.60 10.02 20.08
N ASP A 421 -13.02 8.98 20.70
CA ASP A 421 -12.27 9.13 21.94
C ASP A 421 -10.81 9.50 21.62
N VAL A 422 -10.33 10.54 22.30
CA VAL A 422 -8.91 10.88 22.28
C VAL A 422 -8.11 9.72 22.91
N VAL A 423 -7.08 9.27 22.19
CA VAL A 423 -6.03 8.41 22.76
C VAL A 423 -5.19 9.28 23.67
N ASP A 424 -5.17 8.91 24.95
CA ASP A 424 -4.46 9.63 26.00
C ASP A 424 -2.94 9.45 25.85
N ARG A 425 -2.15 10.48 26.17
CA ARG A 425 -0.67 10.40 26.20
C ARG A 425 -0.15 9.19 26.99
N LYS A 426 -0.85 8.77 28.05
CA LYS A 426 -0.48 7.61 28.87
C LYS A 426 -0.65 6.30 28.11
N ASP A 427 -1.66 6.20 27.24
CA ASP A 427 -1.82 5.05 26.36
C ASP A 427 -0.66 5.01 25.36
N VAL A 428 -0.32 6.14 24.73
CA VAL A 428 0.82 6.24 23.82
C VAL A 428 2.12 5.87 24.54
N GLU A 429 2.42 6.49 25.69
CA GLU A 429 3.60 6.20 26.52
C GLU A 429 3.72 4.71 26.85
N THR A 430 2.61 4.11 27.32
CA THR A 430 2.56 2.71 27.71
C THR A 430 2.86 1.79 26.53
N LYS A 431 2.30 2.08 25.35
CA LYS A 431 2.48 1.25 24.15
C LYS A 431 3.87 1.39 23.56
N VAL A 432 4.45 2.59 23.58
CA VAL A 432 5.84 2.81 23.19
C VAL A 432 6.77 2.04 24.12
N ARG A 433 6.64 2.19 25.44
CA ARG A 433 7.45 1.43 26.40
C ARG A 433 7.27 -0.07 26.29
N ALA A 434 6.04 -0.54 26.05
CA ALA A 434 5.77 -1.96 25.84
C ALA A 434 6.50 -2.48 24.60
N LEU A 435 6.49 -1.74 23.48
CA LEU A 435 7.19 -2.16 22.27
C LEU A 435 8.69 -2.29 22.50
N PHE A 436 9.33 -1.34 23.18
CA PHE A 436 10.80 -1.37 23.34
C PHE A 436 11.27 -2.24 24.51
N HIS A 437 10.57 -2.22 25.64
CA HIS A 437 11.09 -2.70 26.92
C HIS A 437 10.29 -3.84 27.57
N SER A 438 9.28 -4.38 26.90
CA SER A 438 8.52 -5.53 27.42
C SER A 438 8.81 -6.82 26.66
N GLU A 439 8.39 -7.93 27.27
CA GLU A 439 8.42 -9.25 26.64
C GLU A 439 7.57 -9.31 25.36
N GLN A 440 6.41 -8.63 25.34
CA GLN A 440 5.58 -8.53 24.14
C GLN A 440 6.34 -7.86 22.99
N GLY A 441 7.09 -6.80 23.30
CA GLY A 441 7.96 -6.12 22.34
C GLY A 441 9.10 -7.00 21.82
N ARG A 442 9.67 -7.84 22.69
CA ARG A 442 10.69 -8.83 22.31
C ARG A 442 10.16 -9.88 21.35
N ILE A 443 8.95 -10.41 21.62
CA ILE A 443 8.25 -11.35 20.72
C ILE A 443 7.97 -10.68 19.37
N ALA A 444 7.43 -9.45 19.38
CA ALA A 444 7.15 -8.70 18.16
C ALA A 444 8.39 -8.51 17.27
N ARG A 445 9.53 -8.11 17.87
CA ARG A 445 10.81 -8.00 17.17
C ARG A 445 11.31 -9.33 16.62
N HIS A 446 11.18 -10.42 17.38
CA HIS A 446 11.59 -11.73 16.92
C HIS A 446 10.76 -12.18 15.70
N ASN A 447 9.44 -12.13 15.83
CA ASN A 447 8.52 -12.59 14.78
C ASN A 447 8.65 -11.76 13.51
N VAL A 448 8.76 -10.42 13.62
CA VAL A 448 8.85 -9.58 12.41
C VAL A 448 10.10 -9.87 11.59
N LEU A 449 11.20 -10.29 12.24
CA LEU A 449 12.41 -10.73 11.53
C LEU A 449 12.20 -12.08 10.82
N GLU A 450 11.45 -13.01 11.41
CA GLU A 450 11.10 -14.26 10.74
C GLU A 450 10.23 -14.01 9.49
N TYR A 451 9.24 -13.12 9.59
CA TYR A 451 8.39 -12.73 8.46
C TYR A 451 9.14 -11.93 7.40
N ARG A 452 10.11 -11.09 7.80
CA ARG A 452 11.04 -10.44 6.87
C ARG A 452 11.80 -11.47 6.06
N ASP A 453 12.35 -12.48 6.72
CA ASP A 453 13.12 -13.52 6.06
C ASP A 453 12.24 -14.38 5.15
N LEU A 454 10.97 -14.62 5.52
CA LEU A 454 9.96 -15.22 4.62
C LEU A 454 9.67 -14.34 3.40
N ALA A 455 9.52 -13.03 3.57
CA ALA A 455 9.31 -12.09 2.47
C ALA A 455 10.50 -12.09 1.49
N ILE A 456 11.73 -12.18 2.00
CA ILE A 456 12.95 -12.30 1.16
C ILE A 456 12.95 -13.64 0.42
N ARG A 457 12.60 -14.74 1.10
CA ARG A 457 12.54 -16.08 0.48
C ARG A 457 11.45 -16.17 -0.59
N SER A 458 10.28 -15.54 -0.39
CA SER A 458 9.17 -15.62 -1.34
C SER A 458 9.51 -14.97 -2.69
N ILE A 459 10.29 -13.89 -2.70
CA ILE A 459 10.74 -13.20 -3.93
C ILE A 459 12.03 -13.80 -4.52
N SER A 460 12.76 -14.62 -3.77
CA SER A 460 13.98 -15.27 -4.24
C SER A 460 13.69 -16.35 -5.28
N GLN A 461 14.72 -16.82 -6.00
CA GLN A 461 14.58 -17.90 -6.97
C GLN A 461 13.86 -19.12 -6.36
N ASN A 462 12.84 -19.62 -7.06
CA ASN A 462 11.95 -20.71 -6.63
C ASN A 462 11.04 -20.38 -5.43
N GLY A 463 11.04 -19.14 -4.92
CA GLY A 463 10.10 -18.66 -3.92
C GLY A 463 8.66 -18.57 -4.43
N SER A 464 7.69 -18.51 -3.52
CA SER A 464 6.26 -18.49 -3.83
C SER A 464 5.87 -17.32 -4.74
N THR A 465 6.24 -16.09 -4.36
CA THR A 465 6.01 -14.88 -5.16
C THR A 465 6.75 -14.94 -6.48
N PHE A 466 8.00 -15.41 -6.51
CA PHE A 466 8.77 -15.57 -7.75
C PHE A 466 8.04 -16.50 -8.75
N ASN A 467 7.55 -17.64 -8.27
CA ASN A 467 6.79 -18.59 -9.09
C ASN A 467 5.42 -18.03 -9.52
N ASN A 468 4.75 -17.29 -8.64
CA ASN A 468 3.49 -16.61 -8.98
C ASN A 468 3.69 -15.56 -10.07
N MET A 469 4.74 -14.74 -9.99
CA MET A 469 5.07 -13.76 -11.03
C MET A 469 5.37 -14.42 -12.38
N LYS A 470 6.10 -15.55 -12.39
CA LYS A 470 6.27 -16.36 -13.60
C LYS A 470 4.94 -16.87 -14.16
N THR A 471 4.05 -17.32 -13.30
CA THR A 471 2.71 -17.79 -13.68
C THR A 471 1.86 -16.67 -14.27
N ILE A 472 1.90 -15.48 -13.67
CA ILE A 472 1.23 -14.26 -14.15
C ILE A 472 1.70 -13.92 -15.56
N VAL A 473 3.02 -13.83 -15.77
CA VAL A 473 3.61 -13.48 -17.07
C VAL A 473 3.33 -14.56 -18.12
N ALA A 474 3.40 -15.84 -17.75
CA ALA A 474 3.06 -16.94 -18.65
C ALA A 474 1.60 -16.85 -19.11
N ARG A 475 0.65 -16.63 -18.20
CA ARG A 475 -0.77 -16.43 -18.53
C ARG A 475 -1.00 -15.22 -19.43
N ILE A 476 -0.34 -14.09 -19.17
CA ILE A 476 -0.39 -12.90 -20.03
C ILE A 476 0.10 -13.24 -21.45
N ARG A 477 1.23 -13.95 -21.58
CA ARG A 477 1.78 -14.35 -22.88
C ARG A 477 0.88 -15.37 -23.60
N ASP A 478 0.19 -16.24 -22.87
CA ASP A 478 -0.79 -17.16 -23.44
C ASP A 478 -2.00 -16.43 -24.01
N LEU A 479 -2.53 -15.44 -23.28
CA LEU A 479 -3.59 -14.56 -23.77
C LEU A 479 -3.16 -13.80 -25.03
N ALA A 480 -1.94 -13.25 -25.06
CA ALA A 480 -1.41 -12.54 -26.24
C ALA A 480 -1.28 -13.47 -27.46
N ALA A 481 -0.95 -14.74 -27.24
CA ALA A 481 -0.87 -15.75 -28.28
C ALA A 481 -2.23 -16.34 -28.70
N GLY A 482 -3.35 -15.87 -28.11
CA GLY A 482 -4.69 -16.41 -28.37
C GLY A 482 -4.93 -17.82 -27.83
N ARG A 483 -4.10 -18.27 -26.87
CA ARG A 483 -4.25 -19.59 -26.23
C ARG A 483 -5.22 -19.48 -25.05
N THR A 484 -6.18 -20.38 -24.98
CA THR A 484 -7.08 -20.48 -23.83
C THR A 484 -6.34 -21.07 -22.63
N THR A 485 -6.27 -20.30 -21.54
CA THR A 485 -5.77 -20.69 -20.22
C THR A 485 -6.79 -21.58 -19.52
N LYS A 486 -6.87 -22.87 -19.90
CA LYS A 486 -7.66 -23.86 -19.13
C LYS A 486 -7.00 -24.16 -17.79
#